data_AF-A0A8S3TAY1-F1
#
_entry.id   AF-A0A8S3TAY1-F1
#
_cell.length_a   1.000
_cell.length_b   1.000
_cell.length_c   1.000
_cell.angle_alpha   90.00
_cell.angle_beta   90.00
_cell.angle_gamma   90.00
#
_symmetry.space_group_name_H-M   'P 1'
#
loop_
_entity.id
_entity.type
_entity.pdbx_description
1 polymer ?
#
loop_
_entity_poly.entity_id
_entity_poly.type
_entity_poly.pdbx_seq_one_letter_code
_entity_poly.pdbx_strand_id
1 'polypeptide(L)'
;PGEVKNLSLTPSEPQYYMYTFPRNIDSVIVKVESGDRKCMVLSVQDIQCPVFDLDKDVEFSGTYQTVTKQGAITVEKKKYMEESFYIVLVLKPKDYECNGIDEIQLPGEERTKHLTLRVYGTISSSKYYIGIVGALAIFGGFYLIAFMIGCCYHGCQKNRGVWIIEEEKSEVEGETDDLLNRSNTLPGSYGATTGNESDVMDRSLHEIQTPSNTTVDTDSVDSSIDFLPDADKEKDVFRTKVRTPSNTTVDTDSVDSSIDFLPDADKEKDVFRTKVRTPSNTTVDTDSVDSSIDFLPDADKEKDVFRTKTILFVVDLARKSRKKVAKSYSLFCRNLAAISIFYGLAVLQLVLTYQKVLNVTGNQDICYYNFDCAHPLGSLTSFNNVFSNIGYILLGILFLILVARRDVIYKKAVQNDRKIGKELGIPQHFGLFYAMGLALVMEGLMSACYHVCPNYSNFQFDTSFMYIIACLCMLKIYQSRHPDISAKAHTSYMFMACVIFIAVIGVLHGTESFWIVFSTIYMVGTLIMSVYIYYMGRWKLNREIFIHTWVQIRQNCFMCPRPMYKDRFIFLVIGNSINWSM
;
A
#
# COMPACT_ATOMS: atom_id res chain seq x y z
N PRO A 1 -30.73 -11.59 -35.43
CA PRO A 1 -29.87 -10.66 -34.66
C PRO A 1 -29.91 -9.27 -35.29
N GLY A 2 -29.82 -8.21 -34.48
CA GLY A 2 -29.98 -6.82 -34.95
C GLY A 2 -31.42 -6.39 -35.22
N GLU A 3 -32.41 -7.25 -34.93
CA GLU A 3 -33.82 -6.89 -34.97
C GLU A 3 -34.16 -5.96 -33.79
N VAL A 4 -34.93 -4.92 -34.06
CA VAL A 4 -35.34 -3.89 -33.10
C VAL A 4 -36.86 -3.94 -32.99
N LYS A 5 -37.38 -4.33 -31.82
CA LYS A 5 -38.81 -4.42 -31.56
C LYS A 5 -39.24 -3.30 -30.61
N ASN A 6 -40.17 -2.45 -31.06
CA ASN A 6 -40.82 -1.45 -30.21
C ASN A 6 -42.07 -2.07 -29.63
N LEU A 7 -42.15 -2.13 -28.30
CA LEU A 7 -43.13 -2.88 -27.54
C LEU A 7 -43.87 -1.97 -26.55
N SER A 8 -45.05 -2.41 -26.15
CA SER A 8 -45.91 -1.76 -25.16
C SER A 8 -46.37 -2.82 -24.18
N LEU A 9 -46.03 -2.66 -22.90
CA LEU A 9 -46.37 -3.61 -21.84
C LEU A 9 -47.41 -3.02 -20.89
N THR A 10 -48.28 -3.88 -20.35
CA THR A 10 -49.13 -3.58 -19.18
C THR A 10 -48.96 -4.72 -18.15
N PRO A 11 -49.30 -4.54 -16.86
CA PRO A 11 -49.19 -5.63 -15.87
C PRO A 11 -50.14 -6.81 -16.13
N SER A 12 -51.16 -6.58 -16.97
CA SER A 12 -52.14 -7.57 -17.45
C SER A 12 -51.78 -8.19 -18.80
N GLU A 13 -50.80 -7.63 -19.51
CA GLU A 13 -50.32 -8.11 -20.82
C GLU A 13 -48.78 -8.19 -20.80
N PRO A 14 -48.22 -9.21 -20.11
CA PRO A 14 -46.81 -9.55 -20.25
C PRO A 14 -46.53 -10.06 -21.67
N GLN A 15 -45.29 -9.93 -22.15
CA GLN A 15 -44.91 -10.36 -23.49
C GLN A 15 -43.62 -11.19 -23.45
N TYR A 16 -43.60 -12.30 -24.18
CA TYR A 16 -42.42 -13.14 -24.34
C TYR A 16 -42.11 -13.47 -25.81
N TYR A 17 -40.84 -13.74 -26.08
CA TYR A 17 -40.34 -14.08 -27.42
C TYR A 17 -39.30 -15.20 -27.34
N MET A 18 -39.42 -16.19 -28.22
CA MET A 18 -38.34 -17.16 -28.45
C MET A 18 -37.23 -16.52 -29.29
N TYR A 19 -35.97 -16.77 -28.93
CA TYR A 19 -34.79 -16.46 -29.74
C TYR A 19 -33.94 -17.73 -29.92
N THR A 20 -33.58 -18.02 -31.17
CA THR A 20 -32.68 -19.13 -31.54
C THR A 20 -31.34 -18.57 -32.00
N PHE A 21 -30.24 -19.12 -31.51
CA PHE A 21 -28.89 -18.67 -31.88
C PHE A 21 -28.55 -19.04 -33.33
N PRO A 22 -28.15 -18.08 -34.18
CA PRO A 22 -27.62 -18.40 -35.51
C PRO A 22 -26.22 -19.03 -35.38
N ARG A 23 -25.87 -19.91 -36.32
CA ARG A 23 -24.66 -20.77 -36.28
C ARG A 23 -23.32 -20.07 -36.01
N ASN A 24 -23.22 -18.78 -36.31
CA ASN A 24 -21.98 -18.00 -36.26
C ASN A 24 -21.87 -17.07 -35.03
N ILE A 25 -22.72 -17.22 -34.00
CA ILE A 25 -22.73 -16.34 -32.80
C ILE A 25 -22.67 -17.18 -31.52
N ASP A 26 -21.58 -17.02 -30.75
CA ASP A 26 -21.31 -17.75 -29.50
C ASP A 26 -22.13 -17.22 -28.30
N SER A 27 -22.41 -15.92 -28.26
CA SER A 27 -23.21 -15.26 -27.23
C SER A 27 -23.88 -13.99 -27.78
N VAL A 28 -24.99 -13.59 -27.16
CA VAL A 28 -25.76 -12.38 -27.50
C VAL A 28 -25.99 -11.51 -26.28
N ILE A 29 -26.23 -10.22 -26.49
CA ILE A 29 -26.81 -9.32 -25.49
C ILE A 29 -28.28 -9.11 -25.82
N VAL A 30 -29.15 -9.38 -24.86
CA VAL A 30 -30.57 -9.02 -24.87
C VAL A 30 -30.70 -7.68 -24.15
N LYS A 31 -30.90 -6.59 -24.89
CA LYS A 31 -30.97 -5.22 -24.36
C LYS A 31 -32.38 -4.65 -24.48
N VAL A 32 -32.82 -3.95 -23.44
CA VAL A 32 -34.05 -3.15 -23.41
C VAL A 32 -33.73 -1.69 -23.10
N GLU A 33 -34.37 -0.77 -23.81
CA GLU A 33 -34.24 0.68 -23.65
C GLU A 33 -35.64 1.31 -23.57
N SER A 34 -35.88 2.25 -22.65
CA SER A 34 -37.20 2.84 -22.35
C SER A 34 -37.06 4.29 -21.88
N GLY A 35 -37.97 5.16 -22.34
CA GLY A 35 -38.10 6.52 -21.82
C GLY A 35 -38.77 6.57 -20.43
N ASP A 36 -39.71 5.66 -20.18
CA ASP A 36 -40.40 5.48 -18.90
C ASP A 36 -39.43 5.04 -17.79
N ARG A 37 -39.63 5.57 -16.57
CA ARG A 37 -38.97 5.07 -15.36
C ARG A 37 -39.67 3.85 -14.73
N LYS A 38 -40.89 3.54 -15.16
CA LYS A 38 -41.76 2.48 -14.63
C LYS A 38 -41.01 1.14 -14.56
N CYS A 39 -41.04 0.48 -13.40
CA CYS A 39 -40.32 -0.76 -13.09
C CYS A 39 -40.90 -1.97 -13.84
N MET A 40 -40.03 -2.76 -14.46
CA MET A 40 -40.35 -4.02 -15.12
C MET A 40 -39.27 -5.08 -14.79
N VAL A 41 -39.57 -6.35 -15.01
CA VAL A 41 -38.57 -7.43 -15.02
C VAL A 41 -38.24 -7.83 -16.46
N LEU A 42 -36.96 -7.98 -16.74
CA LEU A 42 -36.43 -8.70 -17.90
C LEU A 42 -35.91 -10.06 -17.41
N SER A 43 -36.51 -11.14 -17.89
CA SER A 43 -36.11 -12.52 -17.57
C SER A 43 -35.73 -13.29 -18.83
N VAL A 44 -34.71 -14.15 -18.73
CA VAL A 44 -34.21 -15.01 -19.82
C VAL A 44 -34.25 -16.46 -19.36
N GLN A 45 -35.25 -17.19 -19.85
CA GLN A 45 -35.62 -18.55 -19.43
C GLN A 45 -35.24 -19.58 -20.50
N ASP A 46 -35.07 -20.85 -20.10
CA ASP A 46 -34.88 -21.96 -21.05
C ASP A 46 -36.19 -22.27 -21.78
N ILE A 47 -36.14 -22.99 -22.90
CA ILE A 47 -37.30 -23.25 -23.77
C ILE A 47 -38.31 -24.29 -23.20
N GLN A 48 -38.27 -24.54 -21.90
CA GLN A 48 -39.08 -25.53 -21.20
C GLN A 48 -40.40 -24.93 -20.70
N CYS A 49 -41.51 -25.65 -20.87
CA CYS A 49 -42.81 -25.27 -20.31
C CYS A 49 -42.95 -25.72 -18.83
N PRO A 50 -43.64 -24.95 -17.97
CA PRO A 50 -44.28 -23.67 -18.25
C PRO A 50 -43.27 -22.53 -18.39
N VAL A 51 -43.57 -21.56 -19.26
CA VAL A 51 -42.93 -20.24 -19.25
C VAL A 51 -43.52 -19.48 -18.07
N PHE A 52 -42.68 -18.84 -17.27
CA PHE A 52 -43.11 -18.03 -16.13
C PHE A 52 -43.19 -16.56 -16.56
N ASP A 53 -44.38 -16.09 -16.90
CA ASP A 53 -44.65 -14.76 -17.46
C ASP A 53 -45.49 -13.86 -16.54
N LEU A 54 -45.74 -14.25 -15.29
CA LEU A 54 -46.52 -13.47 -14.34
C LEU A 54 -45.63 -12.71 -13.34
N ASP A 55 -46.15 -11.59 -12.86
CA ASP A 55 -45.60 -10.71 -11.80
C ASP A 55 -45.00 -11.45 -10.58
N LYS A 56 -45.51 -12.66 -10.28
CA LYS A 56 -45.23 -13.45 -9.09
C LYS A 56 -44.33 -14.67 -9.33
N ASP A 57 -44.03 -15.01 -10.58
CA ASP A 57 -43.32 -16.26 -10.92
C ASP A 57 -42.20 -16.09 -11.98
N VAL A 58 -42.15 -14.96 -12.70
CA VAL A 58 -41.08 -14.61 -13.67
C VAL A 58 -39.65 -14.68 -13.10
N GLU A 59 -39.53 -14.68 -11.77
CA GLU A 59 -38.30 -14.78 -10.97
C GLU A 59 -37.94 -16.22 -10.55
N PHE A 60 -38.82 -17.21 -10.78
CA PHE A 60 -38.60 -18.60 -10.35
C PHE A 60 -37.70 -19.41 -11.31
N SER A 61 -37.40 -18.88 -12.50
CA SER A 61 -36.66 -19.59 -13.54
C SER A 61 -35.75 -18.65 -14.35
N GLY A 62 -34.70 -19.22 -14.94
CA GLY A 62 -33.80 -18.51 -15.84
C GLY A 62 -32.83 -17.56 -15.14
N THR A 63 -32.55 -16.43 -15.78
CA THR A 63 -31.79 -15.30 -15.21
C THR A 63 -32.57 -14.01 -15.44
N TYR A 64 -32.76 -13.22 -14.39
CA TYR A 64 -33.61 -12.03 -14.43
C TYR A 64 -32.94 -10.82 -13.77
N GLN A 65 -33.44 -9.63 -14.11
CA GLN A 65 -33.07 -8.37 -13.47
C GLN A 65 -34.24 -7.38 -13.53
N THR A 66 -34.32 -6.48 -12.57
CA THR A 66 -35.26 -5.35 -12.61
C THR A 66 -34.73 -4.25 -13.54
N VAL A 67 -35.64 -3.53 -14.20
CA VAL A 67 -35.32 -2.49 -15.18
C VAL A 67 -36.24 -1.28 -15.01
N THR A 68 -35.63 -0.11 -14.81
CA THR A 68 -36.31 1.19 -14.94
C THR A 68 -36.21 1.69 -16.38
N LYS A 69 -35.09 2.32 -16.76
CA LYS A 69 -34.89 2.88 -18.12
C LYS A 69 -34.17 1.96 -19.09
N GLN A 70 -33.17 1.22 -18.63
CA GLN A 70 -32.31 0.41 -19.48
C GLN A 70 -31.83 -0.83 -18.73
N GLY A 71 -31.69 -1.94 -19.45
CA GLY A 71 -31.17 -3.19 -18.92
C GLY A 71 -30.61 -4.05 -20.05
N ALA A 72 -29.66 -4.91 -19.72
CA ALA A 72 -29.06 -5.85 -20.66
C ALA A 72 -28.72 -7.17 -19.96
N ILE A 73 -29.00 -8.32 -20.58
CA ILE A 73 -28.54 -9.63 -20.10
C ILE A 73 -27.69 -10.28 -21.19
N THR A 74 -26.49 -10.72 -20.83
CA THR A 74 -25.57 -11.44 -21.73
C THR A 74 -25.85 -12.94 -21.67
N VAL A 75 -26.18 -13.53 -22.82
CA VAL A 75 -26.66 -14.91 -22.94
C VAL A 75 -25.65 -15.73 -23.75
N GLU A 76 -25.08 -16.78 -23.14
CA GLU A 76 -24.16 -17.69 -23.82
C GLU A 76 -24.90 -18.88 -24.47
N LYS A 77 -24.61 -19.16 -25.75
CA LYS A 77 -25.27 -20.23 -26.53
C LYS A 77 -25.21 -21.59 -25.86
N LYS A 78 -24.08 -21.92 -25.23
CA LYS A 78 -23.78 -23.19 -24.55
C LYS A 78 -24.59 -23.45 -23.27
N LYS A 79 -25.34 -22.46 -22.75
CA LYS A 79 -26.05 -22.55 -21.47
C LYS A 79 -27.49 -23.08 -21.60
N TYR A 80 -28.09 -23.01 -22.79
CA TYR A 80 -29.52 -23.26 -23.02
C TYR A 80 -29.76 -24.46 -23.94
N MET A 81 -30.90 -25.11 -23.80
CA MET A 81 -31.25 -26.27 -24.63
C MET A 81 -31.62 -25.86 -26.06
N GLU A 82 -31.38 -26.76 -27.02
CA GLU A 82 -31.65 -26.56 -28.46
C GLU A 82 -31.13 -25.24 -29.06
N GLU A 83 -30.06 -24.68 -28.45
CA GLU A 83 -29.46 -23.40 -28.84
C GLU A 83 -30.49 -22.24 -28.90
N SER A 84 -31.50 -22.26 -28.03
CA SER A 84 -32.62 -21.32 -28.02
C SER A 84 -33.03 -20.91 -26.59
N PHE A 85 -33.71 -19.78 -26.42
CA PHE A 85 -34.20 -19.30 -25.11
C PHE A 85 -35.45 -18.42 -25.25
N TYR A 86 -36.21 -18.26 -24.15
CA TYR A 86 -37.28 -17.26 -24.05
C TYR A 86 -36.78 -15.96 -23.41
N ILE A 87 -37.11 -14.84 -24.03
CA ILE A 87 -37.05 -13.49 -23.44
C ILE A 87 -38.45 -13.19 -22.89
N VAL A 88 -38.58 -12.95 -21.60
CA VAL A 88 -39.84 -12.65 -20.93
C VAL A 88 -39.79 -11.24 -20.35
N LEU A 89 -40.82 -10.44 -20.61
CA LEU A 89 -40.93 -9.03 -20.24
C LEU A 89 -42.23 -8.79 -19.47
N VAL A 90 -42.11 -8.48 -18.18
CA VAL A 90 -43.25 -8.30 -17.27
C VAL A 90 -43.20 -6.91 -16.64
N LEU A 91 -44.26 -6.11 -16.82
CA LEU A 91 -44.35 -4.81 -16.19
C LEU A 91 -44.87 -4.97 -14.76
N LYS A 92 -44.04 -4.65 -13.76
CA LYS A 92 -44.43 -4.74 -12.35
C LYS A 92 -45.54 -3.71 -12.06
N PRO A 93 -46.56 -4.05 -11.24
CA PRO A 93 -47.69 -3.17 -10.93
C PRO A 93 -47.28 -1.98 -10.04
N LYS A 94 -46.09 -2.06 -9.43
CA LYS A 94 -45.49 -1.04 -8.53
C LYS A 94 -44.03 -0.80 -8.91
N ASP A 95 -43.47 0.30 -8.40
CA ASP A 95 -42.07 0.68 -8.62
C ASP A 95 -41.12 0.31 -7.47
N TYR A 96 -41.67 -0.29 -6.40
CA TYR A 96 -40.95 -0.63 -5.17
C TYR A 96 -39.70 -1.50 -5.38
N GLU A 97 -39.77 -2.52 -6.24
CA GLU A 97 -38.64 -3.43 -6.47
C GLU A 97 -37.44 -2.73 -7.12
N CYS A 98 -37.68 -1.77 -8.02
CA CYS A 98 -36.62 -1.01 -8.68
C CYS A 98 -36.06 0.15 -7.82
N ASN A 99 -36.92 0.80 -7.04
CA ASN A 99 -36.61 2.10 -6.42
C ASN A 99 -36.60 2.07 -4.87
N GLY A 100 -37.08 1.00 -4.24
CA GLY A 100 -37.33 0.93 -2.78
C GLY A 100 -38.47 1.82 -2.28
N ILE A 101 -39.16 2.53 -3.19
CA ILE A 101 -40.19 3.52 -2.88
C ILE A 101 -41.51 3.08 -3.49
N ASP A 102 -42.55 3.08 -2.67
CA ASP A 102 -43.92 2.71 -3.04
C ASP A 102 -44.69 3.98 -3.45
N GLU A 103 -44.55 4.41 -4.71
CA GLU A 103 -45.27 5.57 -5.24
C GLU A 103 -46.78 5.28 -5.37
N ILE A 104 -47.62 6.18 -4.84
CA ILE A 104 -49.09 6.01 -4.86
C ILE A 104 -49.62 6.39 -6.25
N GLN A 105 -49.87 5.39 -7.10
CA GLN A 105 -50.48 5.58 -8.41
C GLN A 105 -51.95 6.01 -8.28
N LEU A 106 -52.37 7.00 -9.08
CA LEU A 106 -53.72 7.56 -9.02
C LEU A 106 -54.78 6.61 -9.62
N PRO A 107 -56.02 6.57 -9.07
CA PRO A 107 -57.08 5.72 -9.61
C PRO A 107 -57.45 6.08 -11.05
N GLY A 108 -57.40 5.10 -11.96
CA GLY A 108 -57.85 5.23 -13.34
C GLY A 108 -56.75 5.52 -14.38
N GLU A 109 -55.49 5.67 -13.99
CA GLU A 109 -54.37 5.79 -14.93
C GLU A 109 -53.85 4.40 -15.35
N GLU A 110 -53.93 4.07 -16.64
CA GLU A 110 -53.47 2.79 -17.18
C GLU A 110 -51.93 2.70 -17.14
N ARG A 111 -51.41 1.70 -16.43
CA ARG A 111 -49.96 1.55 -16.21
C ARG A 111 -49.29 0.92 -17.44
N THR A 112 -49.07 1.70 -18.48
CA THR A 112 -48.40 1.24 -19.71
C THR A 112 -46.92 1.66 -19.74
N LYS A 113 -46.03 0.78 -20.23
CA LYS A 113 -44.60 1.09 -20.45
C LYS A 113 -44.21 0.85 -21.90
N HIS A 114 -43.59 1.84 -22.54
CA HIS A 114 -43.06 1.70 -23.90
C HIS A 114 -41.55 1.42 -23.89
N LEU A 115 -41.11 0.38 -24.61
CA LEU A 115 -39.71 -0.01 -24.67
C LEU A 115 -39.26 -0.45 -26.06
N THR A 116 -37.96 -0.42 -26.28
CA THR A 116 -37.28 -0.97 -27.45
C THR A 116 -36.42 -2.16 -27.03
N LEU A 117 -36.79 -3.36 -27.46
CA LEU A 117 -36.01 -4.60 -27.32
C LEU A 117 -35.05 -4.76 -28.50
N ARG A 118 -33.80 -5.12 -28.23
CA ARG A 118 -32.76 -5.42 -29.23
C ARG A 118 -31.97 -6.66 -28.83
N VAL A 119 -31.67 -7.54 -29.78
CA VAL A 119 -30.81 -8.72 -29.56
C VAL A 119 -29.67 -8.75 -30.58
N TYR A 120 -28.43 -8.54 -30.11
CA TYR A 120 -27.22 -8.46 -30.95
C TYR A 120 -26.13 -9.41 -30.47
N GLY A 121 -25.27 -9.86 -31.40
CA GLY A 121 -24.13 -10.72 -31.09
C GLY A 121 -22.98 -9.96 -30.43
N THR A 122 -22.25 -10.65 -29.56
CA THR A 122 -21.06 -10.14 -28.88
C THR A 122 -19.79 -10.31 -29.73
N ILE A 123 -18.62 -9.99 -29.17
CA ILE A 123 -17.32 -10.33 -29.75
C ILE A 123 -17.11 -11.85 -29.69
N SER A 124 -16.89 -12.49 -30.85
CA SER A 124 -16.57 -13.93 -30.92
C SER A 124 -15.34 -14.29 -30.07
N SER A 125 -15.44 -15.44 -29.42
CA SER A 125 -14.42 -16.05 -28.55
C SER A 125 -13.01 -15.99 -29.14
N SER A 126 -12.89 -16.24 -30.45
CA SER A 126 -11.63 -16.20 -31.22
C SER A 126 -10.87 -14.88 -31.09
N LYS A 127 -11.56 -13.75 -31.27
CA LYS A 127 -10.98 -12.39 -31.15
C LYS A 127 -10.62 -12.06 -29.70
N TYR A 128 -11.42 -12.54 -28.76
CA TYR A 128 -11.21 -12.32 -27.34
C TYR A 128 -9.92 -13.00 -26.83
N TYR A 129 -9.65 -14.24 -27.25
CA TYR A 129 -8.38 -14.93 -26.95
C TYR A 129 -7.16 -14.22 -27.53
N ILE A 130 -7.24 -13.65 -28.73
CA ILE A 130 -6.14 -12.86 -29.32
C ILE A 130 -5.83 -11.63 -28.45
N GLY A 131 -6.86 -10.96 -27.91
CA GLY A 131 -6.70 -9.85 -26.96
C GLY A 131 -6.00 -10.26 -25.67
N ILE A 132 -6.40 -11.39 -25.07
CA ILE A 132 -5.77 -11.96 -23.86
C ILE A 132 -4.28 -12.24 -24.11
N VAL A 133 -3.96 -12.95 -25.20
CA VAL A 133 -2.57 -13.32 -25.53
C VAL A 133 -1.72 -12.09 -25.82
N GLY A 134 -2.26 -11.09 -26.53
CA GLY A 134 -1.58 -9.82 -26.78
C GLY A 134 -1.25 -9.06 -25.48
N ALA A 135 -2.20 -8.97 -24.54
CA ALA A 135 -1.97 -8.34 -23.24
C ALA A 135 -0.91 -9.09 -22.42
N LEU A 136 -0.98 -10.42 -22.34
CA LEU A 136 0.02 -11.23 -21.64
C LEU A 136 1.42 -11.12 -22.28
N ALA A 137 1.52 -11.01 -23.61
CA ALA A 137 2.77 -10.79 -24.31
C ALA A 137 3.41 -9.43 -23.96
N ILE A 138 2.62 -8.37 -23.82
CA ILE A 138 3.10 -7.04 -23.37
C ILE A 138 3.68 -7.14 -21.95
N PHE A 139 2.96 -7.78 -21.02
CA PHE A 139 3.48 -7.95 -19.65
C PHE A 139 4.74 -8.84 -19.62
N GLY A 140 4.76 -9.94 -20.39
CA GLY A 140 5.95 -10.78 -20.57
C GLY A 140 7.15 -10.00 -21.12
N GLY A 141 6.92 -9.02 -21.99
CA GLY A 141 7.93 -8.08 -22.46
C GLY A 141 8.67 -7.34 -21.34
N PHE A 142 7.97 -6.89 -20.29
CA PHE A 142 8.63 -6.26 -19.13
C PHE A 142 9.52 -7.22 -18.35
N TYR A 143 9.12 -8.49 -18.20
CA TYR A 143 9.97 -9.52 -17.59
C TYR A 143 11.21 -9.83 -18.44
N LEU A 144 11.06 -9.92 -19.76
CA LEU A 144 12.18 -10.11 -20.69
C LEU A 144 13.16 -8.92 -20.64
N ILE A 145 12.67 -7.68 -20.64
CA ILE A 145 13.49 -6.48 -20.49
C ILE A 145 14.24 -6.49 -19.14
N ALA A 146 13.56 -6.80 -18.04
CA ALA A 146 14.17 -6.88 -16.71
C ALA A 146 15.23 -8.00 -16.61
N PHE A 147 15.00 -9.13 -17.28
CA PHE A 147 15.95 -10.23 -17.41
C PHE A 147 17.18 -9.84 -18.24
N MET A 148 16.99 -9.22 -19.41
CA MET A 148 18.09 -8.74 -20.25
C MET A 148 18.94 -7.68 -19.54
N ILE A 149 18.32 -6.71 -18.85
CA ILE A 149 19.02 -5.76 -17.97
C ILE A 149 19.74 -6.51 -16.83
N GLY A 150 19.20 -7.64 -16.36
CA GLY A 150 19.87 -8.58 -15.47
C GLY A 150 21.17 -9.15 -16.03
N CYS A 151 21.09 -9.81 -17.19
CA CYS A 151 22.23 -10.41 -17.88
C CYS A 151 23.28 -9.38 -18.27
N CYS A 152 22.88 -8.23 -18.82
CA CYS A 152 23.79 -7.14 -19.18
C CYS A 152 24.53 -6.60 -17.94
N TYR A 153 23.85 -6.33 -16.83
CA TYR A 153 24.53 -5.89 -15.60
C TYR A 153 25.49 -6.96 -15.07
N HIS A 154 25.09 -8.24 -15.05
CA HIS A 154 25.94 -9.31 -14.53
C HIS A 154 27.18 -9.56 -15.40
N GLY A 155 27.02 -9.55 -16.73
CA GLY A 155 28.13 -9.67 -17.69
C GLY A 155 29.07 -8.46 -17.63
N CYS A 156 28.54 -7.24 -17.62
CA CYS A 156 29.35 -6.03 -17.48
C CYS A 156 30.06 -5.96 -16.12
N GLN A 157 29.42 -6.40 -15.03
CA GLN A 157 30.04 -6.44 -13.71
C GLN A 157 31.21 -7.44 -13.67
N LYS A 158 31.09 -8.60 -14.34
CA LYS A 158 32.19 -9.57 -14.47
C LYS A 158 33.37 -9.00 -15.28
N ASN A 159 33.11 -8.23 -16.33
CA ASN A 159 34.17 -7.62 -17.17
C ASN A 159 34.79 -6.32 -16.63
N ARG A 160 34.20 -5.66 -15.63
CA ARG A 160 34.59 -4.28 -15.24
C ARG A 160 35.12 -4.11 -13.81
N GLY A 161 35.24 -5.18 -13.02
CA GLY A 161 36.06 -5.18 -11.80
C GLY A 161 35.74 -4.09 -10.76
N VAL A 162 34.49 -3.62 -10.67
CA VAL A 162 34.09 -2.34 -10.01
C VAL A 162 34.12 -2.38 -8.48
N TRP A 163 35.04 -3.14 -7.89
CA TRP A 163 35.41 -3.12 -6.46
C TRP A 163 36.93 -3.26 -6.23
N ILE A 164 37.76 -3.19 -7.29
CA ILE A 164 39.18 -2.89 -7.13
C ILE A 164 39.27 -1.40 -6.77
N ILE A 165 39.27 -1.12 -5.48
CA ILE A 165 39.99 0.04 -4.95
C ILE A 165 41.46 -0.26 -5.22
N GLU A 166 42.19 0.66 -5.83
CA GLU A 166 43.64 0.53 -5.95
C GLU A 166 44.24 0.50 -4.55
N GLU A 167 44.86 -0.62 -4.18
CA GLU A 167 45.71 -0.68 -3.00
C GLU A 167 46.97 0.14 -3.30
N GLU A 168 46.91 1.44 -3.02
CA GLU A 168 48.09 2.28 -2.88
C GLU A 168 48.87 1.80 -1.66
N LYS A 169 49.65 0.74 -1.86
CA LYS A 169 50.66 0.27 -0.91
C LYS A 169 51.76 1.31 -0.83
N SER A 170 51.58 2.29 0.05
CA SER A 170 52.69 3.05 0.61
C SER A 170 53.54 2.09 1.44
N GLU A 171 54.55 1.47 0.82
CA GLU A 171 55.61 0.79 1.54
C GLU A 171 56.36 1.81 2.40
N VAL A 172 56.25 1.67 3.72
CA VAL A 172 57.02 2.43 4.70
C VAL A 172 57.76 1.42 5.58
N GLU A 173 58.71 0.71 4.97
CA GLU A 173 59.84 0.19 5.73
C GLU A 173 60.83 1.35 5.92
N GLY A 174 61.00 1.78 7.17
CA GLY A 174 61.88 2.91 7.48
C GLY A 174 61.62 3.53 8.86
N GLU A 175 62.51 3.23 9.79
CA GLU A 175 62.98 4.18 10.81
C GLU A 175 61.94 4.75 11.79
N THR A 176 61.45 3.89 12.71
CA THR A 176 60.99 4.32 14.05
C THR A 176 61.69 3.55 15.18
N ASP A 177 63.02 3.57 15.18
CA ASP A 177 63.77 3.59 16.44
C ASP A 177 64.12 5.06 16.77
N ASP A 178 64.43 5.34 18.04
CA ASP A 178 64.73 6.68 18.57
C ASP A 178 63.74 7.82 18.24
N LEU A 179 62.74 8.01 19.13
CA LEU A 179 62.56 9.29 19.86
C LEU A 179 61.50 9.25 20.97
N LEU A 180 61.43 8.16 21.74
CA LEU A 180 60.51 8.01 22.89
C LEU A 180 60.98 8.80 24.13
N ASN A 181 61.49 10.03 23.95
CA ASN A 181 62.06 10.84 25.04
C ASN A 181 61.97 12.37 24.83
N ARG A 182 60.76 12.92 24.67
CA ARG A 182 60.50 14.26 25.21
C ARG A 182 59.06 14.45 25.69
N SER A 183 58.92 14.81 26.96
CA SER A 183 57.65 15.06 27.62
C SER A 183 57.23 16.53 27.58
N ASN A 184 55.93 16.76 27.80
CA ASN A 184 55.34 17.99 28.33
C ASN A 184 55.64 19.33 27.65
N THR A 185 54.73 19.78 26.77
CA THR A 185 54.27 21.20 26.77
C THR A 185 52.87 21.33 26.17
N LEU A 186 51.92 21.91 26.91
CA LEU A 186 50.86 22.75 26.34
C LEU A 186 51.44 24.16 26.16
N PRO A 187 51.12 24.88 25.07
CA PRO A 187 49.83 25.59 24.92
C PRO A 187 49.15 25.30 23.56
N GLY A 188 48.04 25.91 23.15
CA GLY A 188 47.24 27.00 23.71
C GLY A 188 45.88 27.13 22.99
N SER A 189 45.08 28.16 23.31
CA SER A 189 43.68 28.26 22.86
C SER A 189 43.39 29.48 21.97
N TYR A 190 42.58 29.28 20.93
CA TYR A 190 41.86 30.26 20.08
C TYR A 190 42.65 31.30 19.24
N GLY A 191 42.07 31.68 18.08
CA GLY A 191 42.56 32.68 17.13
C GLY A 191 42.69 32.08 15.71
N ALA A 192 41.83 32.30 14.70
CA ALA A 192 41.11 33.47 14.18
C ALA A 192 41.87 34.29 13.11
N THR A 193 41.85 33.78 11.87
CA THR A 193 41.80 34.50 10.57
C THR A 193 42.62 35.78 10.33
N THR A 194 43.63 35.69 9.45
CA THR A 194 44.01 36.61 8.32
C THR A 194 45.30 36.03 7.69
N GLY A 195 45.65 36.22 6.41
CA GLY A 195 44.96 36.82 5.25
C GLY A 195 45.99 37.21 4.17
N ASN A 196 45.72 36.94 2.88
CA ASN A 196 46.55 37.31 1.70
C ASN A 196 47.97 36.65 1.65
N GLU A 197 48.73 36.59 0.55
CA GLU A 197 48.47 36.74 -0.90
C GLU A 197 49.51 35.92 -1.74
N SER A 198 49.08 35.52 -2.94
CA SER A 198 49.79 35.44 -4.24
C SER A 198 51.01 34.51 -4.54
N ASP A 199 51.19 34.28 -5.87
CA ASP A 199 52.43 33.95 -6.61
C ASP A 199 53.09 32.54 -6.48
N VAL A 200 53.73 31.93 -7.51
CA VAL A 200 53.57 31.97 -9.00
C VAL A 200 54.19 30.69 -9.64
N MET A 201 54.13 30.52 -10.97
CA MET A 201 54.69 29.37 -11.73
C MET A 201 56.22 29.17 -11.67
N ASP A 202 56.70 27.92 -11.64
CA ASP A 202 57.36 27.18 -12.75
C ASP A 202 57.71 25.74 -12.27
N ARG A 203 58.00 24.65 -13.01
CA ARG A 203 58.05 24.22 -14.44
C ARG A 203 59.42 23.62 -14.86
N SER A 204 59.61 22.33 -14.62
CA SER A 204 60.57 21.45 -15.33
C SER A 204 60.19 19.98 -15.03
N LEU A 205 59.88 19.05 -15.95
CA LEU A 205 60.36 18.72 -17.30
C LEU A 205 61.61 17.80 -17.30
N HIS A 206 61.35 16.49 -17.28
CA HIS A 206 62.13 15.37 -17.87
C HIS A 206 61.18 14.14 -17.85
N GLU A 207 60.98 13.26 -18.84
CA GLU A 207 61.82 12.63 -19.90
C GLU A 207 62.95 11.74 -19.34
N ILE A 208 63.10 10.44 -19.67
CA ILE A 208 62.48 9.57 -20.72
C ILE A 208 62.37 8.11 -20.21
N GLN A 209 61.69 7.25 -20.99
CA GLN A 209 62.08 5.87 -21.35
C GLN A 209 61.57 4.64 -20.55
N THR A 210 60.67 3.91 -21.20
CA THR A 210 60.51 2.44 -21.08
C THR A 210 61.57 1.69 -21.90
N PRO A 211 61.88 0.44 -21.53
CA PRO A 211 62.10 -0.62 -22.52
C PRO A 211 61.09 -1.78 -22.36
N SER A 212 61.13 -2.75 -23.28
CA SER A 212 60.07 -3.73 -23.54
C SER A 212 60.56 -5.18 -23.65
N ASN A 213 59.62 -6.13 -23.69
CA ASN A 213 59.79 -7.57 -23.99
C ASN A 213 60.37 -8.40 -22.81
N THR A 214 60.21 -9.73 -22.70
CA THR A 214 59.85 -10.75 -23.72
C THR A 214 58.96 -11.87 -23.14
N THR A 215 58.29 -12.62 -24.02
CA THR A 215 57.46 -13.84 -23.78
C THR A 215 58.26 -15.10 -23.43
N VAL A 216 57.61 -16.10 -22.81
CA VAL A 216 57.72 -17.56 -23.08
C VAL A 216 56.61 -18.33 -22.34
N ASP A 217 56.08 -19.40 -22.93
CA ASP A 217 55.04 -20.31 -22.37
C ASP A 217 55.65 -21.55 -21.69
N THR A 218 54.90 -22.27 -20.82
CA THR A 218 54.59 -23.73 -20.95
C THR A 218 53.81 -24.35 -19.76
N ASP A 219 52.78 -25.13 -20.12
CA ASP A 219 52.37 -26.47 -19.63
C ASP A 219 52.16 -26.87 -18.13
N SER A 220 50.89 -27.24 -17.86
CA SER A 220 50.44 -28.59 -17.42
C SER A 220 50.04 -28.95 -15.96
N VAL A 221 48.84 -29.56 -15.88
CA VAL A 221 48.39 -30.72 -15.08
C VAL A 221 48.35 -30.68 -13.53
N ASP A 222 47.10 -30.57 -13.04
CA ASP A 222 46.43 -31.29 -11.93
C ASP A 222 47.23 -32.25 -11.03
N SER A 223 47.02 -32.12 -9.70
CA SER A 223 47.10 -33.23 -8.75
C SER A 223 46.04 -33.09 -7.65
N SER A 224 45.06 -33.99 -7.63
CA SER A 224 43.99 -34.05 -6.62
C SER A 224 44.35 -34.98 -5.46
N ILE A 225 44.05 -34.59 -4.20
CA ILE A 225 44.02 -35.47 -3.03
C ILE A 225 42.80 -35.12 -2.16
N ASP A 226 41.92 -36.11 -1.94
CA ASP A 226 40.75 -36.02 -1.06
C ASP A 226 41.10 -36.24 0.42
N PHE A 227 40.25 -35.73 1.33
CA PHE A 227 39.74 -36.50 2.46
C PHE A 227 38.34 -35.99 2.89
N LEU A 228 37.53 -36.88 3.48
CA LEU A 228 36.11 -36.66 3.77
C LEU A 228 35.84 -35.83 5.05
N PRO A 229 34.60 -35.33 5.26
CA PRO A 229 34.31 -34.30 6.25
C PRO A 229 33.96 -34.86 7.64
N ASP A 230 34.37 -34.13 8.67
CA ASP A 230 33.77 -34.24 10.01
C ASP A 230 32.49 -33.40 10.11
N ALA A 231 31.52 -33.91 10.86
CA ALA A 231 30.28 -33.24 11.18
C ALA A 231 30.03 -33.36 12.68
N ASP A 232 29.89 -32.22 13.35
CA ASP A 232 29.57 -32.22 14.78
C ASP A 232 28.28 -31.48 15.12
N LYS A 233 27.66 -31.93 16.20
CA LYS A 233 26.37 -31.44 16.71
C LYS A 233 26.54 -31.11 18.17
N GLU A 234 26.01 -29.97 18.60
CA GLU A 234 25.70 -29.80 20.02
C GLU A 234 24.25 -29.36 20.23
N LYS A 235 23.58 -30.13 21.09
CA LYS A 235 22.29 -29.84 21.69
C LYS A 235 22.50 -29.97 23.19
N ASP A 236 22.21 -28.93 23.95
CA ASP A 236 22.14 -29.07 25.41
C ASP A 236 20.68 -29.03 25.87
N VAL A 237 20.24 -30.12 26.51
CA VAL A 237 18.90 -30.27 27.10
C VAL A 237 18.99 -31.17 28.33
N PHE A 238 18.99 -30.57 29.52
CA PHE A 238 18.48 -31.13 30.78
C PHE A 238 18.29 -29.95 31.77
N ARG A 239 17.39 -29.96 32.76
CA ARG A 239 16.64 -31.08 33.33
C ARG A 239 15.25 -30.66 33.84
N THR A 240 14.19 -31.29 33.36
CA THR A 240 12.84 -31.18 33.95
C THR A 240 12.79 -31.91 35.30
N LYS A 241 11.99 -31.42 36.25
CA LYS A 241 11.66 -32.15 37.49
C LYS A 241 10.17 -31.95 37.81
N VAL A 242 9.41 -33.05 37.88
CA VAL A 242 7.97 -33.05 38.15
C VAL A 242 7.70 -33.84 39.42
N ARG A 243 6.90 -33.28 40.34
CA ARG A 243 6.13 -34.05 41.33
C ARG A 243 4.93 -33.23 41.84
N THR A 244 3.78 -33.89 41.89
CA THR A 244 2.43 -33.41 42.28
C THR A 244 1.91 -34.27 43.44
N PRO A 245 0.66 -34.11 43.95
CA PRO A 245 -0.15 -32.90 44.22
C PRO A 245 -0.86 -32.90 45.60
N SER A 246 -1.36 -31.73 46.04
CA SER A 246 -2.52 -31.51 46.97
C SER A 246 -2.67 -29.99 47.23
N ASN A 247 -3.81 -29.39 47.63
CA ASN A 247 -5.24 -29.76 47.60
C ASN A 247 -6.09 -28.46 47.56
N THR A 248 -7.23 -28.48 46.83
CA THR A 248 -8.62 -28.24 47.33
C THR A 248 -8.83 -27.29 48.53
N THR A 249 -9.69 -26.25 48.59
CA THR A 249 -10.64 -25.51 47.68
C THR A 249 -11.22 -24.28 48.46
N VAL A 250 -12.07 -23.48 47.79
CA VAL A 250 -13.13 -22.59 48.32
C VAL A 250 -12.79 -21.11 48.56
N ASP A 251 -13.69 -20.32 47.99
CA ASP A 251 -13.81 -18.88 47.77
C ASP A 251 -14.14 -17.98 48.99
N THR A 252 -14.11 -16.68 48.69
CA THR A 252 -14.97 -15.57 49.19
C THR A 252 -14.72 -14.87 50.53
N ASP A 253 -15.09 -13.58 50.48
CA ASP A 253 -15.40 -12.61 51.55
C ASP A 253 -14.27 -12.08 52.46
N SER A 254 -14.27 -10.79 52.87
CA SER A 254 -14.90 -9.57 52.32
C SER A 254 -14.34 -8.31 53.04
N VAL A 255 -14.70 -7.10 52.57
CA VAL A 255 -14.80 -5.83 53.34
C VAL A 255 -13.53 -5.25 54.01
N ASP A 256 -13.14 -4.03 53.58
CA ASP A 256 -12.85 -2.79 54.36
C ASP A 256 -11.94 -2.85 55.64
N SER A 257 -11.36 -1.79 56.22
CA SER A 257 -11.29 -0.34 55.94
C SER A 257 -9.85 0.14 56.27
N SER A 258 -9.26 1.08 55.52
CA SER A 258 -9.17 2.51 55.85
C SER A 258 -8.52 2.90 57.20
N ILE A 259 -7.48 3.77 57.12
CA ILE A 259 -7.26 4.95 58.01
C ILE A 259 -6.70 4.60 59.44
N ASP A 260 -5.74 5.32 60.08
CA ASP A 260 -5.44 6.77 60.06
C ASP A 260 -3.98 7.19 60.48
N PHE A 261 -3.73 8.50 60.38
CA PHE A 261 -2.81 9.43 61.10
C PHE A 261 -1.27 9.21 61.33
N LEU A 262 -0.54 10.23 60.84
CA LEU A 262 0.73 10.84 61.33
C LEU A 262 0.51 11.65 62.64
N PRO A 263 1.52 12.28 63.31
CA PRO A 263 2.95 12.52 62.96
C PRO A 263 3.89 11.94 64.08
N ASP A 264 5.05 12.45 64.51
CA ASP A 264 5.87 13.65 64.25
C ASP A 264 7.33 13.47 64.77
N ALA A 265 8.20 14.48 64.55
CA ALA A 265 9.33 14.90 65.42
C ALA A 265 10.53 13.93 65.69
N ASP A 266 11.80 14.37 65.82
CA ASP A 266 12.50 15.63 65.50
C ASP A 266 14.05 15.42 65.64
N LYS A 267 14.87 16.29 65.04
CA LYS A 267 16.35 16.49 65.29
C LYS A 267 17.33 15.32 64.98
N GLU A 268 18.66 15.53 64.88
CA GLU A 268 19.50 16.57 64.22
C GLU A 268 20.99 16.12 64.28
N LYS A 269 21.85 16.51 63.31
CA LYS A 269 23.35 16.45 63.34
C LYS A 269 24.02 15.05 63.39
N ASP A 270 25.25 14.82 62.90
CA ASP A 270 26.06 15.55 61.90
C ASP A 270 27.10 14.64 61.20
N VAL A 271 27.58 15.10 60.03
CA VAL A 271 28.88 14.80 59.36
C VAL A 271 29.51 13.39 59.51
N PHE A 272 29.53 12.60 58.42
CA PHE A 272 30.80 12.27 57.74
C PHE A 272 30.63 11.79 56.27
N ARG A 273 31.51 12.28 55.39
CA ARG A 273 31.68 11.88 53.97
C ARG A 273 32.83 10.85 53.95
N THR A 274 32.79 9.66 53.34
CA THR A 274 32.60 9.43 51.91
C THR A 274 32.64 7.93 51.62
N LYS A 275 31.66 7.36 50.88
CA LYS A 275 31.95 6.26 49.92
C LYS A 275 30.83 6.14 48.89
N VAL A 276 31.11 6.51 47.63
CA VAL A 276 30.15 6.34 46.54
C VAL A 276 30.05 4.86 46.19
N ARG A 277 28.84 4.30 46.31
CA ARG A 277 28.50 2.97 45.80
C ARG A 277 27.12 3.06 45.16
N THR A 278 27.04 2.69 43.89
CA THR A 278 25.85 2.89 43.05
C THR A 278 24.67 2.02 43.48
N PRO A 279 23.45 2.58 43.57
CA PRO A 279 22.21 1.85 43.42
C PRO A 279 21.55 2.14 42.06
N SER A 280 20.80 1.16 41.56
CA SER A 280 19.90 1.28 40.42
C SER A 280 18.70 2.19 40.74
N ASN A 281 18.35 3.11 39.84
CA ASN A 281 17.03 3.74 39.82
C ASN A 281 16.17 3.16 38.70
N THR A 282 15.12 2.45 39.09
CA THR A 282 13.97 2.13 38.25
C THR A 282 13.32 3.44 37.78
N THR A 283 13.07 3.59 36.48
CA THR A 283 12.25 4.70 35.97
C THR A 283 10.79 4.27 35.97
N VAL A 284 9.93 5.06 36.61
CA VAL A 284 8.48 4.82 36.65
C VAL A 284 7.88 5.26 35.32
N ASP A 285 7.16 4.36 34.65
CA ASP A 285 6.41 4.71 33.44
C ASP A 285 5.32 5.74 33.77
N THR A 286 5.37 6.90 33.11
CA THR A 286 4.36 7.95 33.20
C THR A 286 3.74 8.15 31.83
N ASP A 287 2.68 7.38 31.55
CA ASP A 287 1.96 7.45 30.28
C ASP A 287 1.44 8.86 30.02
N SER A 288 1.98 9.49 28.97
CA SER A 288 1.62 10.83 28.52
C SER A 288 1.70 10.90 26.99
N VAL A 289 0.73 11.60 26.39
CA VAL A 289 0.29 11.36 25.01
C VAL A 289 1.11 12.14 23.97
N ASP A 290 2.45 12.05 24.02
CA ASP A 290 3.36 12.79 23.12
C ASP A 290 4.62 11.98 22.69
N SER A 291 4.43 10.74 22.22
CA SER A 291 5.54 9.91 21.69
C SER A 291 5.21 9.11 20.41
N SER A 292 4.28 9.62 19.59
CA SER A 292 3.99 9.07 18.25
C SER A 292 5.20 9.13 17.31
N ILE A 293 6.06 10.14 17.49
CA ILE A 293 7.35 10.31 16.83
C ILE A 293 8.47 10.00 17.83
N ASP A 294 9.44 9.19 17.40
CA ASP A 294 10.58 8.74 18.20
C ASP A 294 11.71 9.79 18.20
N PHE A 295 11.54 10.84 19.01
CA PHE A 295 12.54 11.90 19.22
C PHE A 295 13.68 11.41 20.14
N LEU A 296 14.59 10.63 19.55
CA LEU A 296 15.71 9.91 20.15
C LEU A 296 16.47 10.65 21.30
N PRO A 297 16.34 10.20 22.57
CA PRO A 297 17.29 10.55 23.63
C PRO A 297 18.64 9.81 23.49
N ASP A 298 18.71 8.77 22.64
CA ASP A 298 19.98 8.12 22.23
C ASP A 298 20.97 9.11 21.61
N ALA A 299 20.47 10.22 21.02
CA ALA A 299 21.26 11.15 20.22
C ALA A 299 22.39 11.85 21.00
N ASP A 300 22.27 12.01 22.31
CA ASP A 300 23.31 12.65 23.12
C ASP A 300 24.49 11.71 23.44
N LYS A 301 24.28 10.38 23.40
CA LYS A 301 25.35 9.38 23.61
C LYS A 301 26.23 9.17 22.38
N GLU A 302 25.69 9.37 21.18
CA GLU A 302 26.45 9.19 19.93
C GLU A 302 27.17 10.49 19.48
N LYS A 303 26.70 11.68 19.87
CA LYS A 303 27.34 12.99 19.58
C LYS A 303 28.83 13.01 19.92
N ASP A 304 29.19 12.57 21.11
CA ASP A 304 30.57 12.65 21.61
C ASP A 304 31.52 11.69 20.87
N VAL A 305 30.98 10.62 20.27
CA VAL A 305 31.72 9.66 19.45
C VAL A 305 31.96 10.17 18.03
N PHE A 306 31.05 10.97 17.48
CA PHE A 306 31.25 11.60 16.16
C PHE A 306 32.17 12.83 16.22
N ARG A 307 32.21 13.54 17.36
CA ARG A 307 33.00 14.77 17.52
C ARG A 307 34.52 14.57 17.51
N THR A 308 34.98 13.32 17.56
CA THR A 308 36.41 12.92 17.50
C THR A 308 36.83 12.34 16.15
N LYS A 309 35.93 12.21 15.17
CA LYS A 309 36.29 11.82 13.79
C LYS A 309 36.87 13.01 13.01
N THR A 310 37.99 12.77 12.31
CA THR A 310 38.59 13.72 11.36
C THR A 310 37.92 13.72 9.99
N ILE A 311 37.30 12.61 9.58
CA ILE A 311 36.56 12.45 8.33
C ILE A 311 35.13 12.00 8.66
N LEU A 312 34.14 12.72 8.10
CA LEU A 312 32.72 12.53 8.39
C LEU A 312 31.96 12.07 7.14
N PHE A 313 31.33 10.90 7.20
CA PHE A 313 30.57 10.34 6.08
C PHE A 313 29.07 10.68 6.18
N VAL A 314 28.35 10.65 5.05
CA VAL A 314 26.89 10.93 5.01
C VAL A 314 26.10 9.98 5.93
N VAL A 315 26.60 8.78 6.16
CA VAL A 315 26.00 7.78 7.08
C VAL A 315 26.35 8.02 8.56
N ASP A 316 27.36 8.84 8.89
CA ASP A 316 27.62 9.31 10.25
C ASP A 316 26.63 10.41 10.69
N LEU A 317 26.05 11.15 9.74
CA LEU A 317 24.97 12.09 10.03
C LEU A 317 23.65 11.37 10.37
N ALA A 318 23.50 10.10 9.99
CA ALA A 318 22.28 9.32 10.15
C ALA A 318 22.16 8.76 11.58
N ARG A 319 21.47 9.49 12.46
CA ARG A 319 21.43 9.33 13.93
C ARG A 319 20.77 8.04 14.45
N LYS A 320 20.50 7.05 13.60
CA LYS A 320 19.74 5.86 13.99
C LYS A 320 20.34 4.59 13.41
N SER A 321 20.91 3.76 14.31
CA SER A 321 21.58 2.51 13.96
C SER A 321 20.79 1.67 12.95
N ARG A 322 21.39 1.43 11.79
CA ARG A 322 20.74 0.78 10.62
C ARG A 322 20.11 -0.57 10.91
N LYS A 323 20.58 -1.32 11.93
CA LYS A 323 19.95 -2.56 12.40
C LYS A 323 18.59 -2.31 13.07
N LYS A 324 18.47 -1.28 13.93
CA LYS A 324 17.18 -0.85 14.53
C LYS A 324 16.20 -0.46 13.42
N VAL A 325 16.68 0.36 12.47
CA VAL A 325 15.86 0.92 11.37
C VAL A 325 15.40 -0.16 10.37
N ALA A 326 16.30 -1.04 9.93
CA ALA A 326 15.94 -2.13 9.02
C ALA A 326 14.96 -3.14 9.65
N LYS A 327 15.08 -3.42 10.95
CA LYS A 327 14.08 -4.22 11.70
C LYS A 327 12.72 -3.51 11.73
N SER A 328 12.70 -2.21 12.00
CA SER A 328 11.45 -1.42 11.98
C SER A 328 10.75 -1.47 10.62
N TYR A 329 11.49 -1.30 9.51
CA TYR A 329 10.90 -1.38 8.17
C TYR A 329 10.53 -2.80 7.70
N SER A 330 11.08 -3.87 8.29
CA SER A 330 10.61 -5.24 7.98
C SER A 330 9.29 -5.60 8.66
N LEU A 331 8.93 -4.93 9.76
CA LEU A 331 7.58 -5.03 10.35
C LEU A 331 6.51 -4.49 9.38
N PHE A 332 6.80 -3.46 8.56
CA PHE A 332 5.82 -2.96 7.59
C PHE A 332 5.34 -4.05 6.62
N CYS A 333 6.26 -4.79 6.01
CA CYS A 333 5.91 -5.88 5.09
C CYS A 333 5.26 -7.07 5.81
N ARG A 334 5.70 -7.41 7.03
CA ARG A 334 5.11 -8.52 7.81
C ARG A 334 3.68 -8.23 8.28
N ASN A 335 3.44 -7.02 8.78
CA ASN A 335 2.11 -6.60 9.23
C ASN A 335 1.15 -6.52 8.02
N LEU A 336 1.61 -5.99 6.89
CA LEU A 336 0.82 -6.00 5.65
C LEU A 336 0.48 -7.41 5.21
N ALA A 337 1.45 -8.34 5.17
CA ALA A 337 1.19 -9.74 4.80
C ALA A 337 0.13 -10.39 5.70
N ALA A 338 0.13 -10.13 7.00
CA ALA A 338 -0.91 -10.61 7.91
C ALA A 338 -2.29 -10.01 7.58
N ILE A 339 -2.37 -8.68 7.40
CA ILE A 339 -3.61 -7.98 7.01
C ILE A 339 -4.15 -8.55 5.68
N SER A 340 -3.29 -8.66 4.67
CA SER A 340 -3.62 -9.17 3.34
C SER A 340 -4.16 -10.60 3.36
N ILE A 341 -3.63 -11.47 4.23
CA ILE A 341 -4.14 -12.85 4.38
C ILE A 341 -5.52 -12.84 5.04
N PHE A 342 -5.68 -12.22 6.21
CA PHE A 342 -6.95 -12.24 6.93
C PHE A 342 -8.07 -11.52 6.17
N TYR A 343 -7.78 -10.36 5.58
CA TYR A 343 -8.72 -9.60 4.76
C TYR A 343 -9.03 -10.32 3.44
N GLY A 344 -8.00 -10.74 2.71
CA GLY A 344 -8.16 -11.38 1.40
C GLY A 344 -8.92 -12.71 1.46
N LEU A 345 -8.77 -13.49 2.53
CA LEU A 345 -9.56 -14.71 2.76
C LEU A 345 -11.05 -14.39 2.95
N ALA A 346 -11.37 -13.37 3.77
CA ALA A 346 -12.75 -12.96 4.00
C ALA A 346 -13.42 -12.39 2.73
N VAL A 347 -12.69 -11.56 1.98
CA VAL A 347 -13.13 -11.01 0.68
C VAL A 347 -13.41 -12.14 -0.31
N LEU A 348 -12.47 -13.07 -0.49
CA LEU A 348 -12.63 -14.19 -1.41
C LEU A 348 -13.81 -15.10 -1.03
N GLN A 349 -14.00 -15.37 0.26
CA GLN A 349 -15.15 -16.13 0.76
C GLN A 349 -16.49 -15.44 0.44
N LEU A 350 -16.60 -14.13 0.67
CA LEU A 350 -17.85 -13.40 0.44
C LEU A 350 -18.17 -13.33 -1.06
N VAL A 351 -17.18 -13.00 -1.89
CA VAL A 351 -17.34 -12.88 -3.35
C VAL A 351 -17.71 -14.21 -4.00
N LEU A 352 -17.09 -15.33 -3.60
CA LEU A 352 -17.48 -16.67 -4.05
C LEU A 352 -18.89 -17.05 -3.57
N THR A 353 -19.31 -16.58 -2.40
CA THR A 353 -20.67 -16.79 -1.90
C THR A 353 -21.69 -16.02 -2.75
N TYR A 354 -21.48 -14.73 -3.01
CA TYR A 354 -22.38 -13.94 -3.88
C TYR A 354 -22.44 -14.48 -5.31
N GLN A 355 -21.30 -14.84 -5.92
CA GLN A 355 -21.30 -15.44 -7.26
C GLN A 355 -22.00 -16.80 -7.28
N LYS A 356 -21.99 -17.57 -6.19
CA LYS A 356 -22.82 -18.78 -6.05
C LYS A 356 -24.31 -18.45 -5.94
N VAL A 357 -24.69 -17.44 -5.14
CA VAL A 357 -26.10 -17.03 -5.01
C VAL A 357 -26.65 -16.56 -6.36
N LEU A 358 -25.99 -15.63 -7.04
CA LEU A 358 -26.40 -15.11 -8.36
C LEU A 358 -26.56 -16.22 -9.42
N ASN A 359 -25.67 -17.22 -9.42
CA ASN A 359 -25.78 -18.36 -10.35
C ASN A 359 -26.87 -19.38 -9.98
N VAL A 360 -27.39 -19.37 -8.74
CA VAL A 360 -28.45 -20.28 -8.28
C VAL A 360 -29.83 -19.62 -8.29
N THR A 361 -29.94 -18.34 -7.97
CA THR A 361 -31.20 -17.58 -8.01
C THR A 361 -31.48 -16.96 -9.37
N GLY A 362 -30.47 -16.84 -10.24
CA GLY A 362 -30.57 -16.16 -11.54
C GLY A 362 -30.64 -14.62 -11.46
N ASN A 363 -30.84 -14.06 -10.26
CA ASN A 363 -31.04 -12.65 -10.00
C ASN A 363 -29.73 -11.85 -10.23
N GLN A 364 -29.73 -10.94 -11.21
CA GLN A 364 -28.57 -10.10 -11.52
C GLN A 364 -28.49 -8.80 -10.68
N ASP A 365 -29.57 -8.38 -10.02
CA ASP A 365 -29.62 -7.16 -9.19
C ASP A 365 -28.72 -7.26 -7.94
N ILE A 366 -28.19 -8.46 -7.66
CA ILE A 366 -27.18 -8.73 -6.62
C ILE A 366 -25.80 -8.14 -6.98
N CYS A 367 -25.46 -8.05 -8.27
CA CYS A 367 -24.14 -7.67 -8.77
C CYS A 367 -24.28 -6.75 -10.01
N TYR A 368 -24.00 -5.46 -9.85
CA TYR A 368 -24.28 -4.40 -10.82
C TYR A 368 -23.25 -4.31 -11.94
N TYR A 369 -23.24 -5.30 -12.86
CA TYR A 369 -22.35 -5.31 -14.02
C TYR A 369 -22.78 -4.31 -15.10
N ASN A 370 -21.80 -3.69 -15.78
CA ASN A 370 -22.05 -3.10 -17.10
C ASN A 370 -22.06 -4.21 -18.16
N PHE A 371 -23.22 -4.83 -18.38
CA PHE A 371 -23.39 -5.96 -19.30
C PHE A 371 -23.03 -5.67 -20.77
N ASP A 372 -23.04 -4.41 -21.22
CA ASP A 372 -22.62 -4.03 -22.58
C ASP A 372 -21.09 -4.15 -22.76
N CYS A 373 -20.34 -4.05 -21.66
CA CYS A 373 -18.89 -4.24 -21.61
C CYS A 373 -18.46 -5.55 -20.94
N ALA A 374 -19.36 -6.30 -20.28
CA ALA A 374 -19.00 -7.51 -19.54
C ALA A 374 -18.93 -8.72 -20.49
N HIS A 375 -17.76 -9.37 -20.53
CA HIS A 375 -17.57 -10.59 -21.28
C HIS A 375 -17.43 -11.79 -20.33
N PRO A 376 -18.39 -12.74 -20.35
CA PRO A 376 -18.32 -13.92 -19.50
C PRO A 376 -17.23 -14.88 -19.99
N LEU A 377 -16.62 -15.60 -19.05
CA LEU A 377 -15.76 -16.75 -19.35
C LEU A 377 -15.84 -17.77 -18.21
N GLY A 378 -16.23 -19.01 -18.54
CA GLY A 378 -16.45 -20.05 -17.54
C GLY A 378 -17.60 -19.71 -16.60
N SER A 379 -17.31 -19.61 -15.30
CA SER A 379 -18.26 -19.27 -14.22
C SER A 379 -18.26 -17.78 -13.82
N LEU A 380 -17.49 -16.93 -14.50
CA LEU A 380 -17.34 -15.51 -14.20
C LEU A 380 -18.06 -14.66 -15.25
N THR A 381 -19.06 -13.88 -14.80
CA THR A 381 -19.91 -13.03 -15.65
C THR A 381 -19.14 -11.88 -16.32
N SER A 382 -18.12 -11.36 -15.64
CA SER A 382 -17.37 -10.16 -16.03
C SER A 382 -15.85 -10.43 -16.07
N PHE A 383 -15.45 -11.55 -16.69
CA PHE A 383 -14.05 -12.02 -16.68
C PHE A 383 -13.05 -11.01 -17.24
N ASN A 384 -13.44 -10.16 -18.20
CA ASN A 384 -12.57 -9.11 -18.74
C ASN A 384 -12.10 -8.08 -17.68
N ASN A 385 -12.98 -7.66 -16.77
CA ASN A 385 -12.65 -6.72 -15.70
C ASN A 385 -11.84 -7.37 -14.55
N VAL A 386 -11.92 -8.69 -14.42
CA VAL A 386 -11.04 -9.50 -13.57
C VAL A 386 -9.65 -9.59 -14.22
N PHE A 387 -9.60 -9.86 -15.53
CA PHE A 387 -8.36 -10.02 -16.29
C PHE A 387 -7.55 -8.73 -16.42
N SER A 388 -8.19 -7.57 -16.62
CA SER A 388 -7.48 -6.28 -16.68
C SER A 388 -6.62 -6.00 -15.44
N ASN A 389 -7.08 -6.45 -14.27
CA ASN A 389 -6.38 -6.28 -13.00
C ASN A 389 -5.17 -7.22 -12.79
N ILE A 390 -4.98 -8.22 -13.66
CA ILE A 390 -3.78 -9.07 -13.62
C ILE A 390 -2.48 -8.28 -13.87
N GLY A 391 -2.58 -7.12 -14.53
CA GLY A 391 -1.46 -6.21 -14.75
C GLY A 391 -0.82 -5.71 -13.46
N TYR A 392 -1.62 -5.38 -12.44
CA TYR A 392 -1.10 -4.97 -11.12
C TYR A 392 -0.39 -6.13 -10.41
N ILE A 393 -0.94 -7.34 -10.50
CA ILE A 393 -0.33 -8.56 -9.95
C ILE A 393 1.04 -8.83 -10.61
N LEU A 394 1.11 -8.80 -11.95
CA LEU A 394 2.34 -9.05 -12.70
C LEU A 394 3.40 -7.96 -12.46
N LEU A 395 3.02 -6.68 -12.53
CA LEU A 395 3.95 -5.57 -12.26
C LEU A 395 4.39 -5.53 -10.79
N GLY A 396 3.53 -5.89 -9.84
CA GLY A 396 3.87 -6.04 -8.42
C GLY A 396 4.85 -7.17 -8.16
N ILE A 397 4.65 -8.35 -8.77
CA ILE A 397 5.60 -9.48 -8.71
C ILE A 397 6.95 -9.09 -9.36
N LEU A 398 6.93 -8.44 -10.53
CA LEU A 398 8.14 -7.96 -11.18
C LEU A 398 8.91 -6.95 -10.31
N PHE A 399 8.21 -6.02 -9.67
CA PHE A 399 8.80 -5.06 -8.73
C PHE A 399 9.40 -5.76 -7.50
N LEU A 400 8.71 -6.75 -6.92
CA LEU A 400 9.23 -7.57 -5.82
C LEU A 400 10.52 -8.31 -6.23
N ILE A 401 10.58 -8.87 -7.44
CA ILE A 401 11.79 -9.52 -7.99
C ILE A 401 12.95 -8.52 -8.13
N LEU A 402 12.69 -7.31 -8.64
CA LEU A 402 13.69 -6.26 -8.78
C LEU A 402 14.22 -5.77 -7.41
N VAL A 403 13.33 -5.62 -6.42
CA VAL A 403 13.70 -5.27 -5.04
C VAL A 403 14.53 -6.40 -4.41
N ALA A 404 14.11 -7.66 -4.56
CA ALA A 404 14.83 -8.82 -4.04
C ALA A 404 16.24 -8.95 -4.64
N ARG A 405 16.37 -8.81 -5.96
CA ARG A 405 17.67 -8.79 -6.66
C ARG A 405 18.58 -7.69 -6.08
N ARG A 406 18.06 -6.47 -5.89
CA ARG A 406 18.84 -5.34 -5.38
C ARG A 406 19.27 -5.53 -3.92
N ASP A 407 18.39 -6.08 -3.08
CA ASP A 407 18.64 -6.42 -1.68
C ASP A 407 19.73 -7.51 -1.56
N VAL A 408 19.65 -8.58 -2.37
CA VAL A 408 20.67 -9.64 -2.40
C VAL A 408 22.03 -9.13 -2.88
N ILE A 409 22.09 -8.32 -3.95
CA ILE A 409 23.34 -7.73 -4.44
C ILE A 409 23.97 -6.82 -3.37
N TYR A 410 23.18 -5.96 -2.73
CA TYR A 410 23.64 -5.08 -1.65
C TYR A 410 24.14 -5.87 -0.43
N LYS A 411 23.42 -6.93 -0.02
CA LYS A 411 23.85 -7.82 1.07
C LYS A 411 25.19 -8.48 0.77
N LYS A 412 25.39 -9.02 -0.44
CA LYS A 412 26.68 -9.60 -0.86
C LYS A 412 27.80 -8.56 -0.85
N ALA A 413 27.58 -7.35 -1.37
CA ALA A 413 28.57 -6.28 -1.33
C ALA A 413 29.00 -5.93 0.10
N VAL A 414 28.04 -5.79 1.03
CA VAL A 414 28.30 -5.46 2.45
C VAL A 414 28.87 -6.65 3.26
N GLN A 415 28.74 -7.89 2.75
CA GLN A 415 29.43 -9.06 3.29
C GLN A 415 30.88 -9.14 2.82
N ASN A 416 31.14 -8.86 1.54
CA ASN A 416 32.48 -8.88 0.96
C ASN A 416 33.35 -7.72 1.50
N ASP A 417 32.81 -6.50 1.55
CA ASP A 417 33.45 -5.40 2.23
C ASP A 417 32.50 -4.66 3.19
N ARG A 418 32.95 -4.59 4.45
CA ARG A 418 32.26 -3.99 5.58
C ARG A 418 32.48 -2.47 5.66
N LYS A 419 33.44 -1.91 4.90
CA LYS A 419 33.64 -0.47 4.69
C LYS A 419 32.60 0.12 3.74
N ILE A 420 32.25 -0.53 2.61
CA ILE A 420 31.10 -0.13 1.75
C ILE A 420 29.88 0.23 2.61
N GLY A 421 29.55 -0.65 3.56
CA GLY A 421 28.44 -0.40 4.47
C GLY A 421 28.66 0.79 5.42
N LYS A 422 29.88 1.10 5.86
CA LYS A 422 30.18 2.15 6.86
C LYS A 422 30.52 3.53 6.29
N GLU A 423 31.00 3.59 5.06
CA GLU A 423 31.66 4.78 4.50
C GLU A 423 30.95 5.26 3.22
N LEU A 424 30.18 4.41 2.53
CA LEU A 424 29.58 4.73 1.23
C LEU A 424 28.04 4.70 1.23
N GLY A 425 27.43 5.88 1.01
CA GLY A 425 26.06 6.03 0.52
C GLY A 425 24.93 6.12 1.56
N ILE A 426 23.73 6.42 1.07
CA ILE A 426 22.49 6.52 1.87
C ILE A 426 22.00 5.11 2.24
N PRO A 427 21.68 4.83 3.52
CA PRO A 427 21.25 3.49 3.95
C PRO A 427 20.01 2.99 3.21
N GLN A 428 20.16 1.86 2.52
CA GLN A 428 19.08 1.26 1.74
C GLN A 428 18.14 0.44 2.64
N HIS A 429 16.85 0.79 2.63
CA HIS A 429 15.81 0.16 3.45
C HIS A 429 14.78 -0.57 2.58
N PHE A 430 15.06 -1.83 2.24
CA PHE A 430 14.24 -2.64 1.35
C PHE A 430 12.86 -3.02 1.93
N GLY A 431 12.71 -3.07 3.26
CA GLY A 431 11.46 -3.49 3.93
C GLY A 431 10.20 -2.73 3.50
N LEU A 432 10.31 -1.41 3.29
CA LEU A 432 9.19 -0.59 2.81
C LEU A 432 8.91 -0.79 1.32
N PHE A 433 9.94 -1.05 0.49
CA PHE A 433 9.75 -1.40 -0.92
C PHE A 433 9.09 -2.78 -1.08
N TYR A 434 9.43 -3.78 -0.26
CA TYR A 434 8.71 -5.05 -0.22
C TYR A 434 7.24 -4.86 0.18
N ALA A 435 6.94 -3.98 1.15
CA ALA A 435 5.56 -3.66 1.51
C ALA A 435 4.79 -3.00 0.35
N MET A 436 5.40 -2.04 -0.36
CA MET A 436 4.78 -1.42 -1.55
C MET A 436 4.51 -2.42 -2.67
N GLY A 437 5.45 -3.34 -2.94
CA GLY A 437 5.26 -4.39 -3.94
C GLY A 437 4.16 -5.39 -3.58
N LEU A 438 4.10 -5.79 -2.30
CA LEU A 438 3.02 -6.62 -1.78
C LEU A 438 1.66 -5.91 -1.84
N ALA A 439 1.61 -4.61 -1.53
CA ALA A 439 0.40 -3.81 -1.65
C ALA A 439 -0.11 -3.78 -3.10
N LEU A 440 0.78 -3.57 -4.09
CA LEU A 440 0.41 -3.56 -5.52
C LEU A 440 -0.08 -4.93 -6.04
N VAL A 441 0.47 -6.04 -5.54
CA VAL A 441 -0.07 -7.38 -5.84
C VAL A 441 -1.47 -7.57 -5.24
N MET A 442 -1.69 -7.05 -4.03
CA MET A 442 -2.96 -7.18 -3.33
C MET A 442 -4.04 -6.26 -3.86
N GLU A 443 -3.71 -5.07 -4.35
CA GLU A 443 -4.59 -4.18 -5.13
C GLU A 443 -5.21 -4.96 -6.30
N GLY A 444 -4.36 -5.55 -7.16
CA GLY A 444 -4.82 -6.33 -8.30
C GLY A 444 -5.68 -7.54 -7.92
N LEU A 445 -5.47 -8.13 -6.75
CA LEU A 445 -6.32 -9.20 -6.23
C LEU A 445 -7.67 -8.67 -5.69
N MET A 446 -7.69 -7.57 -4.94
CA MET A 446 -8.90 -7.01 -4.35
C MET A 446 -9.79 -6.31 -5.40
N SER A 447 -9.21 -5.58 -6.35
CA SER A 447 -9.91 -5.02 -7.52
C SER A 447 -10.52 -6.13 -8.37
N ALA A 448 -9.76 -7.21 -8.64
CA ALA A 448 -10.29 -8.39 -9.31
C ALA A 448 -11.47 -9.02 -8.54
N CYS A 449 -11.37 -9.16 -7.21
CA CYS A 449 -12.48 -9.65 -6.38
C CYS A 449 -13.71 -8.74 -6.40
N TYR A 450 -13.54 -7.41 -6.39
CA TYR A 450 -14.65 -6.46 -6.56
C TYR A 450 -15.36 -6.66 -7.91
N HIS A 451 -14.61 -6.77 -9.01
CA HIS A 451 -15.18 -6.96 -10.34
C HIS A 451 -15.79 -8.35 -10.61
N VAL A 452 -15.58 -9.35 -9.73
CA VAL A 452 -16.33 -10.62 -9.80
C VAL A 452 -17.78 -10.43 -9.39
N CYS A 453 -18.11 -9.53 -8.46
CA CYS A 453 -19.49 -9.12 -8.15
C CYS A 453 -19.48 -7.67 -7.64
N PRO A 454 -19.64 -6.66 -8.51
CA PRO A 454 -19.63 -5.26 -8.10
C PRO A 454 -20.92 -4.92 -7.36
N ASN A 455 -20.81 -4.62 -6.06
CA ASN A 455 -21.92 -4.09 -5.27
C ASN A 455 -21.41 -3.09 -4.21
N TYR A 456 -22.33 -2.45 -3.50
CA TYR A 456 -22.03 -1.36 -2.57
C TYR A 456 -21.08 -1.76 -1.44
N SER A 457 -21.30 -2.92 -0.82
CA SER A 457 -20.44 -3.45 0.25
C SER A 457 -19.05 -3.85 -0.27
N ASN A 458 -18.99 -4.41 -1.48
CA ASN A 458 -17.75 -4.90 -2.08
C ASN A 458 -16.83 -3.76 -2.57
N PHE A 459 -17.34 -2.53 -2.75
CA PHE A 459 -16.55 -1.36 -3.13
C PHE A 459 -15.41 -1.04 -2.14
N GLN A 460 -15.53 -1.47 -0.87
CA GLN A 460 -14.48 -1.34 0.12
C GLN A 460 -13.18 -2.09 -0.27
N PHE A 461 -13.27 -3.20 -1.00
CA PHE A 461 -12.14 -4.13 -1.18
C PHE A 461 -10.95 -3.47 -1.88
N ASP A 462 -11.23 -2.84 -3.03
CA ASP A 462 -10.24 -2.13 -3.85
C ASP A 462 -9.77 -0.86 -3.12
N THR A 463 -10.74 -0.01 -2.75
CA THR A 463 -10.55 1.27 -2.03
C THR A 463 -9.65 1.16 -0.79
N SER A 464 -9.71 0.05 -0.06
CA SER A 464 -8.87 -0.19 1.12
C SER A 464 -7.38 -0.31 0.78
N PHE A 465 -7.04 -0.99 -0.32
CA PHE A 465 -5.64 -1.13 -0.75
C PHE A 465 -5.14 0.12 -1.47
N MET A 466 -6.00 0.85 -2.19
CA MET A 466 -5.68 2.18 -2.73
C MET A 466 -5.19 3.13 -1.62
N TYR A 467 -5.90 3.20 -0.48
CA TYR A 467 -5.48 3.99 0.67
C TYR A 467 -4.17 3.50 1.31
N ILE A 468 -3.96 2.19 1.41
CA ILE A 468 -2.71 1.60 1.92
C ILE A 468 -1.54 1.96 0.99
N ILE A 469 -1.70 1.86 -0.33
CA ILE A 469 -0.69 2.23 -1.32
C ILE A 469 -0.37 3.72 -1.21
N ALA A 470 -1.38 4.59 -1.18
CA ALA A 470 -1.18 6.04 -1.03
C ALA A 470 -0.40 6.38 0.25
N CYS A 471 -0.75 5.77 1.38
CA CYS A 471 -0.05 5.98 2.65
C CYS A 471 1.38 5.40 2.65
N LEU A 472 1.62 4.22 2.04
CA LEU A 472 2.96 3.64 1.90
C LEU A 472 3.84 4.48 0.97
N CYS A 473 3.29 5.02 -0.12
CA CYS A 473 3.96 5.99 -0.99
C CYS A 473 4.32 7.28 -0.25
N MET A 474 3.40 7.83 0.55
CA MET A 474 3.68 9.01 1.39
C MET A 474 4.81 8.73 2.40
N LEU A 475 4.76 7.60 3.11
CA LEU A 475 5.82 7.16 4.03
C LEU A 475 7.17 6.95 3.31
N LYS A 476 7.15 6.44 2.07
CA LYS A 476 8.35 6.24 1.25
C LYS A 476 8.97 7.57 0.82
N ILE A 477 8.15 8.55 0.40
CA ILE A 477 8.62 9.90 0.06
C ILE A 477 9.17 10.60 1.32
N TYR A 478 8.48 10.48 2.45
CA TYR A 478 8.92 11.04 3.73
C TYR A 478 10.26 10.45 4.18
N GLN A 479 10.41 9.12 4.17
CA GLN A 479 11.67 8.42 4.45
C GLN A 479 12.81 8.89 3.53
N SER A 480 12.54 9.07 2.23
CA SER A 480 13.52 9.55 1.27
C SER A 480 13.98 11.00 1.50
N ARG A 481 13.24 11.80 2.28
CA ARG A 481 13.63 13.15 2.74
C ARG A 481 14.22 13.15 4.16
N HIS A 482 13.78 12.24 5.02
CA HIS A 482 14.12 12.17 6.44
C HIS A 482 14.49 10.73 6.85
N PRO A 483 15.68 10.22 6.48
CA PRO A 483 16.06 8.82 6.68
C PRO A 483 16.08 8.38 8.16
N ASP A 484 16.36 9.31 9.08
CA ASP A 484 16.43 9.04 10.53
C ASP A 484 15.06 8.96 11.21
N ILE A 485 14.03 9.59 10.64
CA ILE A 485 12.71 9.72 11.27
C ILE A 485 11.82 8.54 10.83
N SER A 486 12.00 7.41 11.51
CA SER A 486 11.20 6.20 11.30
C SER A 486 9.86 6.27 12.02
N ALA A 487 8.75 6.36 11.28
CA ALA A 487 7.41 6.16 11.85
C ALA A 487 7.25 4.74 12.42
N LYS A 488 6.62 4.60 13.59
CA LYS A 488 6.32 3.30 14.20
C LYS A 488 5.28 2.56 13.33
N ALA A 489 5.60 1.35 12.89
CA ALA A 489 4.77 0.59 11.94
C ALA A 489 3.33 0.37 12.43
N HIS A 490 3.15 0.03 13.72
CA HIS A 490 1.83 -0.17 14.31
C HIS A 490 1.01 1.13 14.35
N THR A 491 1.61 2.25 14.75
CA THR A 491 0.97 3.58 14.73
C THR A 491 0.56 3.98 13.31
N SER A 492 1.39 3.66 12.32
CA SER A 492 1.10 3.94 10.90
C SER A 492 -0.11 3.13 10.40
N TYR A 493 -0.16 1.83 10.66
CA TYR A 493 -1.31 1.00 10.27
C TYR A 493 -2.58 1.30 11.08
N MET A 494 -2.48 1.69 12.35
CA MET A 494 -3.64 2.16 13.11
C MET A 494 -4.23 3.44 12.50
N PHE A 495 -3.39 4.39 12.09
CA PHE A 495 -3.88 5.58 11.37
C PHE A 495 -4.56 5.21 10.04
N MET A 496 -3.96 4.31 9.23
CA MET A 496 -4.57 3.81 8.00
C MET A 496 -5.92 3.12 8.27
N ALA A 497 -6.01 2.31 9.33
CA ALA A 497 -7.24 1.63 9.72
C ALA A 497 -8.34 2.62 10.16
N CYS A 498 -8.00 3.68 10.89
CA CYS A 498 -8.96 4.75 11.23
C CYS A 498 -9.48 5.47 9.97
N VAL A 499 -8.62 5.77 9.00
CA VAL A 499 -9.04 6.38 7.71
C VAL A 499 -9.99 5.46 6.95
N ILE A 500 -9.66 4.17 6.82
CA ILE A 500 -10.50 3.17 6.15
C ILE A 500 -11.84 3.00 6.88
N PHE A 501 -11.84 2.96 8.22
CA PHE A 501 -13.06 2.85 9.02
C PHE A 501 -14.01 4.05 8.86
N ILE A 502 -13.47 5.27 8.84
CA ILE A 502 -14.27 6.49 8.58
C ILE A 502 -14.83 6.47 7.14
N ALA A 503 -14.05 6.01 6.16
CA ALA A 503 -14.53 5.86 4.78
C ALA A 503 -15.68 4.83 4.68
N VAL A 504 -15.60 3.71 5.40
CA VAL A 504 -16.68 2.70 5.46
C VAL A 504 -17.95 3.26 6.10
N ILE A 505 -17.85 4.08 7.15
CA ILE A 505 -19.01 4.78 7.73
C ILE A 505 -19.61 5.76 6.72
N GLY A 506 -18.78 6.52 6.00
CA GLY A 506 -19.24 7.44 4.95
C GLY A 506 -19.95 6.73 3.80
N VAL A 507 -19.52 5.51 3.45
CA VAL A 507 -20.25 4.65 2.50
C VAL A 507 -21.55 4.14 3.14
N LEU A 508 -21.49 3.32 4.19
CA LEU A 508 -22.67 2.60 4.69
C LEU A 508 -23.75 3.50 5.33
N HIS A 509 -23.37 4.66 5.87
CA HIS A 509 -24.23 5.57 6.62
C HIS A 509 -24.01 7.05 6.23
N GLY A 510 -23.66 7.31 4.97
CA GLY A 510 -23.35 8.64 4.41
C GLY A 510 -24.53 9.62 4.35
N THR A 511 -24.96 10.12 5.51
CA THR A 511 -25.95 11.22 5.61
C THR A 511 -25.33 12.57 5.22
N GLU A 512 -26.15 13.51 4.75
CA GLU A 512 -25.73 14.91 4.48
C GLU A 512 -24.95 15.53 5.66
N SER A 513 -25.44 15.32 6.89
CA SER A 513 -24.78 15.79 8.11
C SER A 513 -23.39 15.18 8.31
N PHE A 514 -23.19 13.90 7.99
CA PHE A 514 -21.87 13.26 8.03
C PHE A 514 -20.93 13.91 7.01
N TRP A 515 -21.38 14.08 5.76
CA TRP A 515 -20.55 14.67 4.70
C TRP A 515 -20.16 16.12 4.99
N ILE A 516 -21.09 16.95 5.49
CA ILE A 516 -20.81 18.35 5.88
C ILE A 516 -19.75 18.39 6.99
N VAL A 517 -19.87 17.55 8.03
CA VAL A 517 -18.92 17.51 9.15
C VAL A 517 -17.56 16.96 8.70
N PHE A 518 -17.54 15.87 7.95
CA PHE A 518 -16.32 15.25 7.41
C PHE A 518 -15.55 16.22 6.51
N SER A 519 -16.22 16.86 5.55
CA SER A 519 -15.62 17.86 4.66
C SER A 519 -15.10 19.06 5.44
N THR A 520 -15.82 19.54 6.46
CA THR A 520 -15.34 20.64 7.31
C THR A 520 -14.05 20.27 8.06
N ILE A 521 -13.99 19.06 8.64
CA ILE A 521 -12.79 18.56 9.33
C ILE A 521 -11.63 18.38 8.34
N TYR A 522 -11.90 17.88 7.13
CA TYR A 522 -10.92 17.68 6.06
C TYR A 522 -10.33 19.00 5.54
N MET A 523 -11.17 20.02 5.31
CA MET A 523 -10.76 21.37 4.94
C MET A 523 -9.86 22.01 6.01
N VAL A 524 -10.25 21.91 7.29
CA VAL A 524 -9.45 22.43 8.41
C VAL A 524 -8.14 21.65 8.58
N GLY A 525 -8.16 20.33 8.41
CA GLY A 525 -6.97 19.48 8.48
C GLY A 525 -5.96 19.77 7.36
N THR A 526 -6.43 19.89 6.12
CA THR A 526 -5.58 20.24 4.96
C THR A 526 -4.99 21.65 5.09
N LEU A 527 -5.74 22.62 5.62
CA LEU A 527 -5.22 23.93 6.01
C LEU A 527 -4.11 23.84 7.07
N ILE A 528 -4.35 23.16 8.20
CA ILE A 528 -3.38 23.04 9.30
C ILE A 528 -2.09 22.37 8.82
N MET A 529 -2.20 21.28 8.04
CA MET A 529 -1.06 20.61 7.44
C MET A 529 -0.31 21.51 6.46
N SER A 530 -1.01 22.33 5.67
CA SER A 530 -0.39 23.29 4.75
C SER A 530 0.39 24.37 5.48
N VAL A 531 -0.14 24.91 6.58
CA VAL A 531 0.57 25.89 7.43
C VAL A 531 1.80 25.25 8.10
N TYR A 532 1.69 24.00 8.57
CA TYR A 532 2.82 23.25 9.13
C TYR A 532 3.93 23.02 8.09
N ILE A 533 3.58 22.66 6.85
CA ILE A 533 4.53 22.50 5.73
C ILE A 533 5.18 23.84 5.37
N TYR A 534 4.39 24.92 5.27
CA TYR A 534 4.88 26.26 4.94
C TYR A 534 5.96 26.74 5.91
N TYR A 535 5.75 26.55 7.21
CA TYR A 535 6.69 26.90 8.28
C TYR A 535 7.72 25.81 8.62
N MET A 536 7.99 24.86 7.71
CA MET A 536 9.06 23.84 7.87
C MET A 536 8.91 23.00 9.15
N GLY A 537 7.68 22.75 9.61
CA GLY A 537 7.37 22.01 10.83
C GLY A 537 7.81 22.68 12.15
N ARG A 538 8.31 23.93 12.10
CA ARG A 538 8.73 24.71 13.28
C ARG A 538 7.56 25.41 14.00
N TRP A 539 6.37 25.34 13.43
CA TRP A 539 5.17 26.00 13.94
C TRP A 539 4.49 25.12 14.99
N LYS A 540 4.30 25.66 16.21
CA LYS A 540 3.51 25.05 17.29
C LYS A 540 2.15 25.74 17.36
N LEU A 541 1.07 24.96 17.48
CA LEU A 541 -0.31 25.45 17.44
C LEU A 541 -0.75 26.02 18.81
N ASN A 542 -0.18 27.17 19.21
CA ASN A 542 -0.53 27.83 20.47
C ASN A 542 -1.85 28.62 20.33
N ARG A 543 -2.71 28.58 21.36
CA ARG A 543 -4.02 29.28 21.40
C ARG A 543 -3.90 30.80 21.18
N GLU A 544 -2.80 31.39 21.62
CA GLU A 544 -2.45 32.80 21.46
C GLU A 544 -2.29 33.22 19.99
N ILE A 545 -1.87 32.31 19.10
CA ILE A 545 -1.65 32.61 17.68
C ILE A 545 -2.96 32.97 16.98
N PHE A 546 -4.09 32.37 17.37
CA PHE A 546 -5.40 32.75 16.87
C PHE A 546 -5.77 34.18 17.30
N ILE A 547 -5.45 34.56 18.54
CA ILE A 547 -5.70 35.91 19.06
C ILE A 547 -4.82 36.94 18.32
N HIS A 548 -3.52 36.67 18.18
CA HIS A 548 -2.60 37.55 17.43
C HIS A 548 -2.99 37.67 15.96
N THR A 549 -3.36 36.57 15.30
CA THR A 549 -3.80 36.58 13.89
C THR A 549 -5.09 37.38 13.72
N TRP A 550 -6.07 37.19 14.62
CA TRP A 550 -7.34 37.92 14.61
C TRP A 550 -7.15 39.42 14.84
N VAL A 551 -6.32 39.81 15.82
CA VAL A 551 -5.95 41.21 16.08
C VAL A 551 -5.21 41.82 14.87
N GLN A 552 -4.26 41.09 14.28
CA GLN A 552 -3.46 41.57 13.17
C GLN A 552 -4.28 41.76 11.87
N ILE A 553 -5.26 40.88 11.62
CA ILE A 553 -6.25 41.04 10.53
C ILE A 553 -7.18 42.23 10.82
N ARG A 554 -7.64 42.40 12.06
CA ARG A 554 -8.55 43.49 12.45
C ARG A 554 -7.88 44.87 12.44
N GLN A 555 -6.57 44.94 12.66
CA GLN A 555 -5.79 46.18 12.63
C GLN A 555 -5.29 46.52 11.23
N ASN A 556 -4.81 45.54 10.45
CA ASN A 556 -4.28 45.77 9.10
C ASN A 556 -5.37 45.46 8.06
N CYS A 557 -6.22 46.44 7.78
CA CYS A 557 -7.31 46.32 6.81
C CYS A 557 -6.76 46.10 5.38
N PHE A 558 -6.60 44.84 4.99
CA PHE A 558 -6.17 44.34 3.68
C PHE A 558 -4.81 44.83 3.12
N MET A 559 -3.98 45.57 3.88
CA MET A 559 -2.57 45.77 3.48
C MET A 559 -1.79 44.45 3.62
N CYS A 560 -1.49 43.85 2.47
CA CYS A 560 -1.05 42.45 2.37
C CYS A 560 0.26 42.15 3.13
N PRO A 561 0.29 41.15 4.03
CA PRO A 561 1.55 40.56 4.47
C PRO A 561 2.19 39.84 3.28
N ARG A 562 3.37 40.30 2.83
CA ARG A 562 4.13 39.61 1.78
C ARG A 562 4.51 38.21 2.28
N PRO A 563 4.14 37.11 1.61
CA PRO A 563 4.41 35.76 2.10
C PRO A 563 5.92 35.51 2.15
N MET A 564 6.41 35.19 3.35
CA MET A 564 7.81 34.92 3.69
C MET A 564 8.47 33.86 2.79
N TYR A 565 7.71 32.87 2.31
CA TYR A 565 8.17 31.89 1.32
C TYR A 565 7.22 31.86 0.10
N LYS A 566 7.34 32.86 -0.78
CA LYS A 566 6.48 33.05 -1.97
C LYS A 566 6.20 31.76 -2.74
N ASP A 567 7.24 31.03 -3.14
CA ASP A 567 7.11 29.86 -4.01
C ASP A 567 6.30 28.75 -3.32
N ARG A 568 6.56 28.50 -2.02
CA ARG A 568 5.80 27.52 -1.22
C ARG A 568 4.37 27.98 -1.00
N PHE A 569 4.13 29.27 -0.82
CA PHE A 569 2.78 29.82 -0.72
C PHE A 569 2.00 29.55 -2.01
N ILE A 570 2.60 29.81 -3.18
CA ILE A 570 1.99 29.53 -4.49
C ILE A 570 1.70 28.04 -4.66
N PHE A 571 2.67 27.15 -4.42
CA PHE A 571 2.45 25.70 -4.52
C PHE A 571 1.39 25.17 -3.54
N LEU A 572 1.34 25.68 -2.31
CA LEU A 572 0.33 25.27 -1.33
C LEU A 572 -1.06 25.81 -1.66
N VAL A 573 -1.18 27.06 -2.16
CA VAL A 573 -2.47 27.60 -2.63
C VAL A 573 -2.99 26.77 -3.80
N ILE A 574 -2.17 26.53 -4.84
CA ILE A 574 -2.55 25.68 -5.98
C ILE A 574 -2.94 24.27 -5.50
N GLY A 575 -2.15 23.67 -4.62
CA GLY A 575 -2.41 22.34 -4.06
C GLY A 575 -3.75 22.24 -3.34
N ASN A 576 -4.06 23.19 -2.45
CA ASN A 576 -5.35 23.21 -1.75
C ASN A 576 -6.50 23.53 -2.71
N SER A 577 -6.34 24.47 -3.65
CA SER A 577 -7.39 24.79 -4.63
C SER A 577 -7.77 23.59 -5.51
N ILE A 578 -6.80 22.77 -5.93
CA ILE A 578 -7.08 21.51 -6.64
C ILE A 578 -7.78 20.52 -5.69
N ASN A 579 -7.22 20.32 -4.50
CA ASN A 579 -7.69 19.35 -3.50
C ASN A 579 -9.08 19.69 -2.90
N TRP A 580 -9.60 20.90 -3.09
CA TRP A 580 -10.97 21.30 -2.70
C TRP A 580 -11.91 21.47 -3.90
N SER A 581 -11.42 21.22 -5.11
CA SER A 581 -12.22 21.17 -6.35
C SER A 581 -12.54 19.73 -6.78
N MET A 582 -12.03 18.75 -6.04
CA MET A 582 -12.31 17.31 -6.10
C MET A 582 -13.21 16.92 -4.93
#